data_AF-A0A9X5MT00-F1
#
_entry.id   AF-A0A9X5MT00-F1
#
_cell.length_a   1.000
_cell.length_b   1.000
_cell.length_c   1.000
_cell.angle_alpha   90.00
_cell.angle_beta   90.00
_cell.angle_gamma   90.00
#
_symmetry.space_group_name_H-M   'P 1'
#
loop_
_entity.id
_entity.type
_entity.pdbx_description
1 polymer ?
#
loop_
_entity_poly.entity_id
_entity_poly.type
_entity_poly.pdbx_seq_one_letter_code
_entity_poly.pdbx_strand_id
1 'polypeptide(L)'
;MYGVYVKPDIGNEYYLDADDNQVMGYLGSAKIGWYNNHFYPINEGWNTMKHNIPEYEKYNIIIIPRVVSRTYKIPGSYYWFSSNVTAYNISGDNFNFYVDERPAGSRVDSEDDERDPEFMFDFYGYPKSNSESYGIRLHGMNGISELTPSMRGYCVFADIVQINAGKNNGWRMPSNITDEMNPIIFVRPKNSGTVFSYNKARGLVVSSSCEMYVVIFCTNFTLTPPKYGIVIYNDKKEITFSSNYKPMKLGETTRFSNRNGASFSKLKKPMIIPDAQFVNWRIQGSNRDDVIYMRTGFGFRNDGNNVYWDDIYSIRSEYGGPWGANGGNAFKIEFDIYGIELSDYFNI
;
A
#
# COMPACT_ATOMS: atom_id res chain seq x y z
N MET A 1 32.18 11.99 -1.78
CA MET A 1 31.09 11.41 -0.97
C MET A 1 31.77 10.45 0.00
N TYR A 2 31.66 10.72 1.30
CA TYR A 2 32.27 9.91 2.36
C TYR A 2 31.13 9.19 3.08
N GLY A 3 31.28 7.91 3.37
CA GLY A 3 30.20 7.10 3.95
C GLY A 3 30.48 5.60 3.89
N VAL A 4 29.61 4.80 4.47
CA VAL A 4 29.71 3.33 4.41
C VAL A 4 28.87 2.81 3.26
N TYR A 5 29.54 2.31 2.23
CA TYR A 5 28.90 1.79 1.02
C TYR A 5 28.46 0.34 1.20
N VAL A 6 27.22 0.03 0.83
CA VAL A 6 26.65 -1.32 0.90
C VAL A 6 26.07 -1.72 -0.45
N LYS A 7 26.40 -2.94 -0.88
CA LYS A 7 25.78 -3.61 -2.03
C LYS A 7 24.98 -4.82 -1.50
N PRO A 8 23.65 -4.75 -1.50
CA PRO A 8 22.80 -5.85 -1.06
C PRO A 8 22.72 -6.97 -2.10
N ASP A 9 22.19 -8.13 -1.70
CA ASP A 9 21.91 -9.24 -2.62
C ASP A 9 20.76 -8.89 -3.58
N ILE A 10 19.79 -8.12 -3.08
CA ILE A 10 18.61 -7.65 -3.82
C ILE A 10 18.58 -6.12 -3.80
N GLY A 11 18.43 -5.52 -4.98
CA GLY A 11 18.40 -4.08 -5.19
C GLY A 11 19.78 -3.47 -5.49
N ASN A 12 19.83 -2.15 -5.64
CA ASN A 12 21.06 -1.44 -5.97
C ASN A 12 21.91 -1.15 -4.73
N GLU A 13 23.15 -0.76 -4.94
CA GLU A 13 23.98 -0.11 -3.93
C GLU A 13 23.34 1.12 -3.25
N TYR A 14 23.82 1.42 -2.04
CA TYR A 14 23.45 2.63 -1.30
C TYR A 14 24.49 2.95 -0.20
N TYR A 15 24.43 4.16 0.35
CA TYR A 15 25.28 4.63 1.44
C TYR A 15 24.52 4.59 2.77
N LEU A 16 24.97 3.81 3.76
CA LEU A 16 24.27 3.65 5.05
C LEU A 16 24.01 4.97 5.79
N ASP A 17 24.84 5.99 5.55
CA ASP A 17 24.80 7.28 6.21
C ASP A 17 23.94 8.34 5.49
N ALA A 18 23.38 8.04 4.32
CA ALA A 18 22.51 8.99 3.62
C ALA A 18 21.14 9.15 4.29
N ASP A 19 20.65 10.39 4.37
CA ASP A 19 19.47 10.80 5.15
C ASP A 19 18.18 10.06 4.78
N ASP A 20 18.08 9.60 3.54
CA ASP A 20 16.96 8.84 2.98
C ASP A 20 16.96 7.35 3.38
N ASN A 21 18.04 6.85 3.99
CA ASN A 21 18.20 5.44 4.38
C ASN A 21 17.66 5.08 5.76
N GLN A 22 16.75 5.90 6.32
CA GLN A 22 16.10 5.55 7.59
C GLN A 22 15.31 4.26 7.38
N VAL A 23 15.66 3.21 8.12
CA VAL A 23 14.96 1.94 8.02
C VAL A 23 13.59 2.10 8.65
N MET A 24 12.56 2.09 7.82
CA MET A 24 11.19 2.09 8.31
C MET A 24 10.85 0.74 8.91
N GLY A 25 10.37 0.76 10.14
CA GLY A 25 9.86 -0.40 10.84
C GLY A 25 8.34 -0.41 10.90
N TYR A 26 7.71 -1.58 10.75
CA TYR A 26 6.30 -1.81 11.02
C TYR A 26 6.01 -1.71 12.52
N LEU A 27 5.05 -0.86 12.88
CA LEU A 27 4.66 -0.54 14.25
C LEU A 27 3.29 -1.10 14.62
N GLY A 28 2.50 -1.51 13.62
CA GLY A 28 1.16 -2.06 13.80
C GLY A 28 0.26 -1.73 12.62
N SER A 29 -1.01 -2.09 12.73
CA SER A 29 -2.02 -1.78 11.70
C SER A 29 -3.33 -1.36 12.36
N ALA A 30 -4.04 -0.42 11.74
CA ALA A 30 -5.46 -0.22 11.99
C ALA A 30 -6.27 -0.96 10.93
N LYS A 31 -7.14 -1.85 11.41
CA LYS A 31 -8.17 -2.48 10.60
C LYS A 31 -9.50 -1.81 10.96
N ILE A 32 -10.32 -1.53 9.96
CA ILE A 32 -11.62 -0.88 10.15
C ILE A 32 -12.65 -1.72 9.44
N GLY A 33 -13.43 -2.46 10.20
CA GLY A 33 -14.51 -3.27 9.64
C GLY A 33 -15.34 -3.95 10.71
N TRP A 34 -15.56 -5.25 10.59
CA TRP A 34 -16.55 -5.94 11.41
C TRP A 34 -16.04 -6.28 12.82
N TYR A 35 -16.59 -5.63 13.84
CA TYR A 35 -16.30 -5.87 15.25
C TYR A 35 -17.58 -6.17 16.02
N ASN A 36 -17.58 -7.19 16.89
CA ASN A 36 -18.68 -7.48 17.82
C ASN A 36 -20.08 -7.46 17.14
N ASN A 37 -20.23 -8.19 16.03
CA ASN A 37 -21.45 -8.29 15.23
C ASN A 37 -21.94 -6.99 14.56
N HIS A 38 -21.10 -5.97 14.43
CA HIS A 38 -21.42 -4.73 13.72
C HIS A 38 -20.23 -4.23 12.90
N PHE A 39 -20.48 -3.59 11.75
CA PHE A 39 -19.42 -2.92 10.99
C PHE A 39 -19.08 -1.56 11.63
N TYR A 40 -17.79 -1.33 11.87
CA TYR A 40 -17.21 -0.04 12.25
C TYR A 40 -16.51 0.55 11.01
N PRO A 41 -16.73 1.83 10.65
CA PRO A 41 -17.40 2.86 11.45
C PRO A 41 -18.93 2.76 11.44
N ILE A 42 -19.52 3.25 12.52
CA ILE A 42 -20.99 3.25 12.71
C ILE A 42 -21.63 4.41 11.92
N ASN A 43 -20.90 5.52 11.75
CA ASN A 43 -21.40 6.77 11.14
C ASN A 43 -20.50 7.24 9.99
N GLU A 44 -21.11 7.92 9.02
CA GLU A 44 -20.40 8.81 8.11
C GLU A 44 -19.70 9.93 8.90
N GLY A 45 -18.57 10.41 8.40
CA GLY A 45 -17.79 11.47 9.01
C GLY A 45 -16.56 10.97 9.78
N TRP A 46 -16.09 11.79 10.71
CA TRP A 46 -14.93 11.48 11.55
C TRP A 46 -15.25 10.39 12.58
N ASN A 47 -14.41 9.37 12.59
CA ASN A 47 -14.43 8.25 13.50
C ASN A 47 -13.05 8.12 14.17
N THR A 48 -13.02 7.45 15.32
CA THR A 48 -11.83 7.35 16.16
C THR A 48 -11.72 5.97 16.79
N MET A 49 -10.55 5.35 16.66
CA MET A 49 -10.21 4.11 17.34
C MET A 49 -8.79 4.17 17.92
N LYS A 50 -8.46 3.29 18.87
CA LYS A 50 -7.09 3.16 19.38
C LYS A 50 -6.17 2.58 18.31
N HIS A 51 -5.01 3.18 18.11
CA HIS A 51 -4.01 2.65 17.16
C HIS A 51 -3.14 1.53 17.77
N ASN A 52 -3.05 1.44 19.10
CA ASN A 52 -2.30 0.41 19.84
C ASN A 52 -0.82 0.26 19.43
N ILE A 53 -0.17 1.36 19.05
CA ILE A 53 1.27 1.41 18.76
C ILE A 53 1.97 1.64 20.10
N PRO A 54 2.76 0.69 20.62
CA PRO A 54 3.49 0.87 21.86
C PRO A 54 4.51 2.01 21.72
N GLU A 55 4.57 2.89 22.73
CA GLU A 55 5.54 3.99 22.79
C GLU A 55 5.55 4.87 21.52
N TYR A 56 4.36 5.15 20.96
CA TYR A 56 4.21 5.86 19.68
C TYR A 56 4.97 7.18 19.62
N GLU A 57 5.12 7.86 20.76
CA GLU A 57 5.82 9.13 20.91
C GLU A 57 7.31 9.04 20.56
N LYS A 58 7.91 7.85 20.64
CA LYS A 58 9.32 7.60 20.28
C LYS A 58 9.59 7.56 18.78
N TYR A 59 8.55 7.45 17.94
CA TYR A 59 8.69 7.22 16.51
C TYR A 59 8.19 8.40 15.67
N ASN A 60 8.86 8.62 14.54
CA ASN A 60 8.29 9.35 13.42
C ASN A 60 7.37 8.39 12.66
N ILE A 61 6.06 8.58 12.79
CA ILE A 61 5.06 7.67 12.22
C ILE A 61 4.78 8.03 10.76
N ILE A 62 4.70 6.99 9.93
CA ILE A 62 4.29 7.03 8.53
C ILE A 62 3.07 6.11 8.42
N ILE A 63 1.96 6.67 7.95
CA ILE A 63 0.73 5.91 7.74
C ILE A 63 0.70 5.50 6.27
N ILE A 64 0.64 4.19 6.04
CA ILE A 64 0.58 3.60 4.72
C ILE A 64 -0.84 3.02 4.52
N PRO A 65 -1.69 3.66 3.69
CA PRO A 65 -2.99 3.12 3.37
C PRO A 65 -2.82 1.90 2.45
N ARG A 66 -3.40 0.77 2.86
CA ARG A 66 -3.43 -0.46 2.07
C ARG A 66 -4.77 -0.58 1.36
N VAL A 67 -5.85 -0.59 2.13
CA VAL A 67 -7.22 -0.67 1.59
C VAL A 67 -8.05 0.50 2.11
N VAL A 68 -8.35 1.45 1.23
CA VAL A 68 -9.08 2.69 1.56
C VAL A 68 -10.48 2.75 0.99
N SER A 69 -10.84 1.81 0.10
CA SER A 69 -12.15 1.74 -0.52
C SER A 69 -12.62 0.30 -0.54
N ARG A 70 -13.92 0.12 -0.34
CA ARG A 70 -14.60 -1.17 -0.38
C ARG A 70 -15.88 -1.02 -1.17
N THR A 71 -16.11 -1.96 -2.08
CA THR A 71 -17.31 -2.01 -2.89
C THR A 71 -18.32 -2.96 -2.27
N TYR A 72 -19.55 -2.49 -2.17
CA TYR A 72 -20.65 -3.21 -1.55
C TYR A 72 -21.81 -3.37 -2.53
N LYS A 73 -22.50 -4.49 -2.40
CA LYS A 73 -23.74 -4.77 -3.11
C LYS A 73 -24.83 -5.17 -2.13
N ILE A 74 -26.00 -4.55 -2.23
CA ILE A 74 -27.15 -4.96 -1.42
C ILE A 74 -27.77 -6.23 -2.03
N PRO A 75 -27.87 -7.35 -1.28
CA PRO A 75 -28.46 -8.59 -1.79
C PRO A 75 -29.88 -8.37 -2.31
N GLY A 76 -30.17 -8.91 -3.50
CA GLY A 76 -31.49 -8.75 -4.15
C GLY A 76 -31.74 -7.38 -4.79
N SER A 77 -30.78 -6.45 -4.74
CA SER A 77 -30.84 -5.16 -5.44
C SER A 77 -29.87 -5.11 -6.63
N TYR A 78 -30.10 -4.13 -7.51
CA TYR A 78 -29.19 -3.74 -8.60
C TYR A 78 -28.20 -2.63 -8.20
N TYR A 79 -28.16 -2.28 -6.91
CA TYR A 79 -27.42 -1.15 -6.37
C TYR A 79 -26.04 -1.56 -5.87
N TRP A 80 -25.01 -0.92 -6.43
CA TRP A 80 -23.62 -1.03 -6.01
C TRP A 80 -23.13 0.33 -5.56
N PHE A 81 -22.36 0.35 -4.47
CA PHE A 81 -21.78 1.57 -3.93
C PHE A 81 -20.40 1.29 -3.34
N SER A 82 -19.64 2.35 -3.09
CA SER A 82 -18.32 2.28 -2.47
C SER A 82 -18.27 3.16 -1.23
N SER A 83 -17.82 2.62 -0.12
CA SER A 83 -17.43 3.43 1.04
C SER A 83 -15.92 3.66 1.00
N ASN A 84 -15.50 4.89 1.23
CA ASN A 84 -14.09 5.28 1.19
C ASN A 84 -13.65 5.92 2.51
N VAL A 85 -12.42 5.63 2.90
CA VAL A 85 -11.71 6.44 3.90
C VAL A 85 -10.98 7.55 3.16
N THR A 86 -11.40 8.81 3.37
CA THR A 86 -10.90 9.94 2.58
C THR A 86 -9.92 10.84 3.34
N ALA A 87 -9.88 10.75 4.66
CA ALA A 87 -8.90 11.45 5.48
C ALA A 87 -8.56 10.63 6.70
N TYR A 88 -7.34 10.78 7.21
CA TYR A 88 -6.92 10.11 8.42
C TYR A 88 -5.76 10.85 9.09
N ASN A 89 -5.58 10.63 10.38
CA ASN A 89 -4.42 11.10 11.14
C ASN A 89 -4.25 10.27 12.41
N ILE A 90 -3.12 10.47 13.08
CA ILE A 90 -2.91 10.03 14.46
C ILE A 90 -2.90 11.26 15.36
N SER A 91 -3.62 11.18 16.49
CA SER A 91 -3.63 12.20 17.52
C SER A 91 -3.68 11.54 18.89
N GLY A 92 -2.61 11.69 19.68
CA GLY A 92 -2.43 10.90 20.90
C GLY A 92 -2.47 9.41 20.60
N ASP A 93 -3.16 8.65 21.44
CA ASP A 93 -3.34 7.20 21.31
C ASP A 93 -4.33 6.77 20.21
N ASN A 94 -4.86 7.72 19.45
CA ASN A 94 -6.00 7.51 18.58
C ASN A 94 -5.60 7.60 17.10
N PHE A 95 -6.09 6.64 16.32
CA PHE A 95 -6.20 6.75 14.87
C PHE A 95 -7.57 7.34 14.55
N ASN A 96 -7.58 8.51 13.93
CA ASN A 96 -8.78 9.17 13.47
C ASN A 96 -8.87 9.01 11.96
N PHE A 97 -10.07 8.76 11.45
CA PHE A 97 -10.31 8.61 10.03
C PHE A 97 -11.70 9.11 9.66
N TYR A 98 -11.84 9.62 8.44
CA TYR A 98 -13.08 10.13 7.89
C TYR A 98 -13.61 9.15 6.85
N VAL A 99 -14.87 8.75 6.99
CA VAL A 99 -15.58 7.96 5.98
C VAL A 99 -16.63 8.82 5.30
N ASP A 100 -16.60 8.83 3.96
CA ASP A 100 -17.47 9.65 3.12
C ASP A 100 -18.88 9.08 2.94
N GLU A 101 -19.03 7.77 3.05
CA GLU A 101 -20.31 7.09 3.00
C GLU A 101 -20.31 5.88 3.93
N ARG A 102 -21.38 5.77 4.74
CA ARG A 102 -21.54 4.66 5.66
C ARG A 102 -21.59 3.31 4.91
N PRO A 103 -20.82 2.30 5.33
CA PRO A 103 -20.95 0.93 4.84
C PRO A 103 -22.35 0.42 5.19
N ALA A 104 -23.25 0.35 4.20
CA ALA A 104 -24.65 0.04 4.43
C ALA A 104 -24.87 -1.47 4.66
N GLY A 105 -24.38 -2.02 5.78
CA GLY A 105 -24.71 -3.35 6.32
C GLY A 105 -24.70 -4.54 5.35
N SER A 106 -24.04 -4.40 4.20
CA SER A 106 -24.19 -5.30 3.05
C SER A 106 -22.93 -6.13 2.88
N ARG A 107 -23.12 -7.34 2.35
CA ARG A 107 -22.03 -8.26 2.05
C ARG A 107 -21.15 -7.65 0.96
N VAL A 108 -19.84 -7.71 1.17
CA VAL A 108 -18.83 -7.33 0.17
C VAL A 108 -19.02 -8.20 -1.07
N ASP A 109 -18.76 -7.65 -2.26
CA ASP A 109 -18.78 -8.45 -3.47
C ASP A 109 -17.77 -9.62 -3.39
N SER A 110 -18.17 -10.76 -3.93
CA SER A 110 -17.46 -12.03 -3.95
C SER A 110 -16.05 -11.99 -4.58
N GLU A 111 -15.71 -11.00 -5.42
CA GLU A 111 -14.36 -10.89 -6.00
C GLU A 111 -13.30 -10.32 -5.04
N ASP A 112 -13.71 -9.67 -3.95
CA ASP A 112 -12.80 -9.09 -2.94
C ASP A 112 -12.68 -9.95 -1.66
N ASP A 113 -13.16 -11.21 -1.72
CA ASP A 113 -13.33 -12.14 -0.60
C ASP A 113 -14.30 -11.60 0.47
N GLU A 114 -15.49 -12.19 0.57
CA GLU A 114 -16.52 -11.82 1.57
C GLU A 114 -16.00 -11.89 3.02
N ARG A 115 -14.85 -12.54 3.25
CA ARG A 115 -14.20 -12.70 4.56
C ARG A 115 -13.23 -11.56 4.92
N ASP A 116 -13.00 -10.59 4.03
CA ASP A 116 -12.08 -9.46 4.27
C ASP A 116 -12.72 -8.09 3.99
N PRO A 117 -13.72 -7.65 4.77
CA PRO A 117 -14.45 -6.43 4.48
C PRO A 117 -13.76 -5.16 5.02
N GLU A 118 -12.56 -5.28 5.57
CA GLU A 118 -11.94 -4.23 6.39
C GLU A 118 -11.16 -3.22 5.54
N PHE A 119 -11.25 -1.92 5.85
CA PHE A 119 -10.20 -0.99 5.46
C PHE A 119 -8.94 -1.29 6.27
N MET A 120 -7.77 -1.08 5.67
CA MET A 120 -6.50 -1.44 6.30
C MET A 120 -5.47 -0.32 6.11
N PHE A 121 -4.84 0.05 7.21
CA PHE A 121 -3.77 1.03 7.29
C PHE A 121 -2.62 0.42 8.07
N ASP A 122 -1.45 0.38 7.46
CA ASP A 122 -0.23 -0.03 8.14
C ASP A 122 0.45 1.20 8.73
N PHE A 123 0.92 1.08 9.96
CA PHE A 123 1.74 2.08 10.62
C PHE A 123 3.19 1.64 10.52
N TYR A 124 3.98 2.45 9.83
CA TYR A 124 5.43 2.33 9.81
C TYR A 124 6.03 3.49 10.60
N GLY A 125 7.30 3.38 10.97
CA GLY A 125 8.03 4.49 11.54
C GLY A 125 9.47 4.17 11.85
N TYR A 126 10.20 5.20 12.23
CA TYR A 126 11.60 5.11 12.63
C TYR A 126 11.83 5.95 13.89
N PRO A 127 12.79 5.60 14.75
CA PRO A 127 13.02 6.30 16.01
C PRO A 127 13.33 7.79 15.81
N LYS A 128 12.77 8.67 16.65
CA LYS A 128 13.05 10.12 16.67
C LYS A 128 14.46 10.45 17.18
N SER A 129 14.94 9.63 18.11
CA SER A 129 16.24 9.80 18.76
C SER A 129 16.85 8.43 19.04
N ASN A 130 18.17 8.39 19.08
CA ASN A 130 18.89 7.25 19.64
C ASN A 130 19.00 7.44 21.16
N SER A 131 18.69 6.41 21.95
CA SER A 131 18.82 6.43 23.41
C SER A 131 20.28 6.27 23.89
N GLU A 132 21.19 5.92 22.98
CA GLU A 132 22.51 5.42 23.36
C GLU A 132 23.50 6.53 23.79
N SER A 133 24.31 6.19 24.79
CA SER A 133 25.36 7.05 25.34
C SER A 133 26.76 6.78 24.77
N TYR A 134 26.95 5.69 24.02
CA TYR A 134 28.20 5.29 23.36
C TYR A 134 27.90 4.31 22.20
N GLY A 135 28.64 4.36 21.08
CA GLY A 135 28.40 3.45 19.95
C GLY A 135 28.66 4.08 18.56
N ILE A 136 28.22 3.39 17.51
CA ILE A 136 28.28 3.89 16.12
C ILE A 136 27.00 4.66 15.83
N ARG A 137 27.13 5.95 15.47
CA ARG A 137 26.00 6.76 14.99
C ARG A 137 25.99 6.77 13.47
N LEU A 138 24.97 6.15 12.88
CA LEU A 138 24.71 6.22 11.45
C LEU A 138 23.69 7.32 11.20
N HIS A 139 24.08 8.38 10.48
CA HIS A 139 23.20 9.53 10.22
C HIS A 139 21.91 9.08 9.50
N GLY A 140 22.07 8.30 8.44
CA GLY A 140 20.99 7.70 7.66
C GLY A 140 20.20 6.59 8.36
N MET A 141 20.72 5.96 9.42
CA MET A 141 20.06 4.81 10.09
C MET A 141 20.02 5.03 11.60
N ASN A 142 19.49 6.17 12.01
CA ASN A 142 19.52 6.58 13.40
C ASN A 142 18.59 5.70 14.24
N GLY A 143 19.09 5.15 15.35
CA GLY A 143 18.30 4.26 16.22
C GLY A 143 18.03 2.86 15.65
N ILE A 144 18.80 2.39 14.65
CA ILE A 144 18.62 1.05 14.07
C ILE A 144 18.74 -0.09 15.10
N SER A 145 19.51 0.11 16.18
CA SER A 145 19.64 -0.84 17.30
C SER A 145 18.36 -0.96 18.14
N GLU A 146 17.48 0.05 18.10
CA GLU A 146 16.21 0.07 18.84
C GLU A 146 15.10 -0.73 18.13
N LEU A 147 15.30 -1.09 16.85
CA LEU A 147 14.31 -1.87 16.11
C LEU A 147 14.26 -3.32 16.59
N THR A 148 13.06 -3.84 16.77
CA THR A 148 12.83 -5.26 17.06
C THR A 148 12.70 -6.07 15.76
N PRO A 149 12.84 -7.41 15.83
CA PRO A 149 12.71 -8.28 14.66
C PRO A 149 11.42 -8.13 13.86
N SER A 150 10.30 -7.79 14.50
CA SER A 150 8.99 -7.62 13.87
C SER A 150 8.76 -6.23 13.27
N MET A 151 9.64 -5.27 13.60
CA MET A 151 9.55 -3.92 13.08
C MET A 151 10.28 -3.82 11.75
N ARG A 152 11.50 -4.32 11.64
CA ARG A 152 12.42 -3.99 10.53
C ARG A 152 11.90 -4.34 9.10
N GLY A 153 11.63 -3.32 8.27
CA GLY A 153 11.19 -3.52 6.88
C GLY A 153 12.36 -3.66 5.90
N TYR A 154 12.47 -4.82 5.26
CA TYR A 154 13.53 -5.12 4.30
C TYR A 154 13.02 -5.70 2.99
N CYS A 155 13.68 -5.33 1.89
CA CYS A 155 13.41 -5.82 0.56
C CYS A 155 13.82 -7.29 0.46
N VAL A 156 12.84 -8.15 0.21
CA VAL A 156 13.02 -9.60 0.02
C VAL A 156 12.80 -10.03 -1.43
N PHE A 157 12.30 -9.11 -2.27
CA PHE A 157 12.08 -9.33 -3.69
C PHE A 157 12.16 -8.00 -4.43
N ALA A 158 12.93 -7.95 -5.52
CA ALA A 158 12.93 -6.86 -6.48
C ALA A 158 13.18 -7.47 -7.86
N ASP A 159 12.17 -7.49 -8.71
CA ASP A 159 12.27 -8.07 -10.06
C ASP A 159 11.31 -7.39 -11.04
N ILE A 160 11.58 -7.59 -12.33
CA ILE A 160 10.68 -7.21 -13.43
C ILE A 160 9.87 -8.45 -13.81
N VAL A 161 8.55 -8.36 -13.62
CA VAL A 161 7.64 -9.48 -13.90
C VAL A 161 6.77 -9.17 -15.11
N GLN A 162 6.46 -10.20 -15.89
CA GLN A 162 5.50 -10.13 -16.99
C GLN A 162 4.10 -10.44 -16.45
N ILE A 163 3.14 -9.57 -16.73
CA ILE A 163 1.74 -9.75 -16.32
C ILE A 163 0.84 -9.69 -17.55
N ASN A 164 0.02 -10.73 -17.72
CA ASN A 164 -0.99 -10.77 -18.77
C ASN A 164 -2.25 -10.01 -18.34
N ALA A 165 -2.81 -9.21 -19.24
CA ALA A 165 -4.10 -8.54 -19.01
C ALA A 165 -5.29 -9.50 -19.14
N GLY A 166 -6.43 -9.04 -18.62
CA GLY A 166 -7.70 -9.74 -18.69
C GLY A 166 -8.20 -10.17 -17.31
N LYS A 167 -9.54 -10.22 -17.16
CA LYS A 167 -10.22 -10.45 -15.88
C LYS A 167 -9.76 -11.69 -15.12
N ASN A 168 -9.35 -12.74 -15.84
CA ASN A 168 -8.96 -14.03 -15.24
C ASN A 168 -7.45 -14.20 -15.06
N ASN A 169 -6.67 -13.18 -15.42
CA ASN A 169 -5.21 -13.20 -15.29
C ASN A 169 -4.77 -12.38 -14.08
N GLY A 170 -3.55 -12.62 -13.64
CA GLY A 170 -2.88 -11.87 -12.60
C GLY A 170 -1.53 -12.48 -12.25
N TRP A 171 -0.69 -11.71 -11.57
CA TRP A 171 0.58 -12.19 -11.03
C TRP A 171 0.48 -12.32 -9.52
N ARG A 172 0.93 -13.45 -9.00
CA ARG A 172 0.95 -13.70 -7.55
C ARG A 172 2.36 -13.59 -7.03
N MET A 173 2.45 -13.09 -5.80
CA MET A 173 3.69 -13.09 -5.02
C MET A 173 4.30 -14.51 -4.99
N PRO A 174 5.64 -14.63 -5.07
CA PRO A 174 6.33 -15.91 -4.94
C PRO A 174 5.91 -16.66 -3.67
N SER A 175 5.66 -17.96 -3.77
CA SER A 175 5.09 -18.78 -2.68
C SER A 175 6.00 -18.90 -1.44
N ASN A 176 7.27 -18.55 -1.56
CA ASN A 176 8.21 -18.50 -0.44
C ASN A 176 8.06 -17.24 0.42
N ILE A 177 7.32 -16.22 -0.06
CA ILE A 177 6.94 -15.06 0.72
C ILE A 177 5.51 -15.28 1.17
N THR A 178 5.30 -15.45 2.47
CA THR A 178 4.00 -15.79 3.04
C THR A 178 3.36 -14.59 3.74
N ASP A 179 2.05 -14.65 3.97
CA ASP A 179 1.33 -13.56 4.66
C ASP A 179 1.85 -13.35 6.10
N GLU A 180 2.36 -14.40 6.76
CA GLU A 180 2.98 -14.30 8.08
C GLU A 180 4.22 -13.42 8.08
N MET A 181 4.89 -13.25 6.94
CA MET A 181 6.05 -12.36 6.80
C MET A 181 5.68 -10.87 6.77
N ASN A 182 4.37 -10.56 6.80
CA ASN A 182 3.81 -9.21 6.69
C ASN A 182 4.30 -8.46 5.44
N PRO A 183 3.96 -8.94 4.23
CA PRO A 183 4.44 -8.35 2.99
C PRO A 183 3.73 -7.04 2.64
N ILE A 184 4.51 -6.10 2.11
CA ILE A 184 4.02 -4.91 1.41
C ILE A 184 4.63 -4.83 0.02
N ILE A 185 3.77 -4.61 -0.97
CA ILE A 185 4.14 -4.66 -2.38
C ILE A 185 4.10 -3.24 -2.95
N PHE A 186 5.19 -2.82 -3.57
CA PHE A 186 5.28 -1.59 -4.36
C PHE A 186 5.48 -1.96 -5.80
N VAL A 187 4.76 -1.29 -6.70
CA VAL A 187 4.78 -1.64 -8.11
C VAL A 187 4.79 -0.41 -9.00
N ARG A 188 5.34 -0.59 -10.20
CA ARG A 188 5.29 0.38 -11.29
C ARG A 188 5.35 -0.34 -12.64
N PRO A 189 4.40 -0.11 -13.57
CA PRO A 189 4.54 -0.57 -14.95
C PRO A 189 5.79 0.01 -15.59
N LYS A 190 6.48 -0.80 -16.41
CA LYS A 190 7.64 -0.33 -17.18
C LYS A 190 7.25 0.64 -18.28
N ASN A 191 6.04 0.48 -18.83
CA ASN A 191 5.49 1.33 -19.87
C ASN A 191 4.36 2.20 -19.31
N SER A 192 4.30 3.46 -19.74
CA SER A 192 3.19 4.36 -19.39
C SER A 192 1.86 3.90 -20.00
N GLY A 193 0.75 4.21 -19.35
CA GLY A 193 -0.60 3.92 -19.87
C GLY A 193 -1.21 2.62 -19.36
N THR A 194 -0.43 1.71 -18.77
CA THR A 194 -0.98 0.54 -18.09
C THR A 194 -1.49 0.91 -16.70
N VAL A 195 -2.71 0.44 -16.41
CA VAL A 195 -3.37 0.58 -15.11
C VAL A 195 -3.23 -0.73 -14.36
N PHE A 196 -2.96 -0.68 -13.06
CA PHE A 196 -2.74 -1.84 -12.22
C PHE A 196 -3.47 -1.73 -10.88
N SER A 197 -3.83 -2.87 -10.30
CA SER A 197 -4.29 -2.97 -8.92
C SER A 197 -3.98 -4.36 -8.35
N TYR A 198 -4.21 -4.55 -7.05
CA TYR A 198 -4.07 -5.84 -6.40
C TYR A 198 -5.44 -6.37 -5.99
N ASN A 199 -5.76 -7.55 -6.51
CA ASN A 199 -6.94 -8.30 -6.14
C ASN A 199 -6.51 -9.56 -5.38
N LYS A 200 -7.09 -9.83 -4.20
CA LYS A 200 -6.68 -10.99 -3.38
C LYS A 200 -6.82 -12.34 -4.09
N ALA A 201 -7.83 -12.49 -4.95
CA ALA A 201 -8.07 -13.72 -5.69
C ALA A 201 -7.14 -13.93 -6.89
N ARG A 202 -6.44 -12.88 -7.37
CA ARG A 202 -5.65 -12.95 -8.61
C ARG A 202 -4.22 -12.40 -8.47
N GLY A 203 -3.93 -11.70 -7.38
CA GLY A 203 -2.73 -10.90 -7.18
C GLY A 203 -2.77 -9.59 -7.97
N LEU A 204 -1.63 -9.19 -8.51
CA LEU A 204 -1.49 -8.01 -9.36
C LEU A 204 -2.19 -8.22 -10.70
N VAL A 205 -3.11 -7.33 -11.04
CA VAL A 205 -3.86 -7.32 -12.30
C VAL A 205 -3.56 -6.05 -13.08
N VAL A 206 -3.62 -6.13 -14.41
CA VAL A 206 -3.27 -5.02 -15.31
C VAL A 206 -4.29 -4.84 -16.44
N SER A 207 -4.47 -3.60 -16.90
CA SER A 207 -5.39 -3.27 -17.99
C SER A 207 -4.89 -3.70 -19.37
N SER A 208 -3.57 -3.75 -19.56
CA SER A 208 -2.90 -4.24 -20.76
C SER A 208 -1.63 -5.02 -20.36
N SER A 209 -1.32 -6.09 -21.09
CA SER A 209 -0.19 -6.96 -20.73
C SER A 209 1.10 -6.15 -20.77
N CYS A 210 1.91 -6.25 -19.71
CA CYS A 210 3.12 -5.44 -19.58
C CYS A 210 4.18 -6.08 -18.69
N GLU A 211 5.38 -5.51 -18.76
CA GLU A 211 6.40 -5.64 -17.73
C GLU A 211 6.08 -4.71 -16.56
N MET A 212 6.26 -5.21 -15.35
CA MET A 212 6.05 -4.44 -14.13
C MET A 212 7.23 -4.60 -13.19
N TYR A 213 7.78 -3.48 -12.73
CA TYR A 213 8.71 -3.45 -11.60
C TYR A 213 7.93 -3.79 -10.34
N VAL A 214 8.38 -4.78 -9.59
CA VAL A 214 7.77 -5.21 -8.34
C VAL A 214 8.83 -5.28 -7.26
N VAL A 215 8.58 -4.60 -6.13
CA VAL A 215 9.39 -4.70 -4.91
C VAL A 215 8.49 -5.19 -3.79
N ILE A 216 8.97 -6.15 -3.00
CA ILE A 216 8.28 -6.65 -1.81
C ILE A 216 9.17 -6.45 -0.60
N PHE A 217 8.63 -5.76 0.40
CA PHE A 217 9.24 -5.67 1.72
C PHE A 217 8.50 -6.58 2.68
N CYS A 218 9.25 -7.22 3.57
CA CYS A 218 8.70 -7.99 4.67
C CYS A 218 9.24 -7.42 5.98
N THR A 219 8.43 -7.52 7.04
CA THR A 219 8.85 -7.10 8.39
C THR A 219 8.96 -8.24 9.38
N ASN A 220 8.34 -9.39 9.10
CA ASN A 220 8.34 -10.54 10.00
C ASN A 220 9.09 -11.73 9.40
N PHE A 221 10.41 -11.58 9.23
CA PHE A 221 11.28 -12.67 8.77
C PHE A 221 12.65 -12.61 9.45
N THR A 222 13.36 -13.73 9.43
CA THR A 222 14.69 -13.83 10.03
C THR A 222 15.74 -13.27 9.09
N LEU A 223 16.42 -12.20 9.52
CA LEU A 223 17.63 -11.74 8.85
C LEU A 223 18.75 -12.75 9.05
N THR A 224 19.46 -13.06 7.97
CA THR A 224 20.69 -13.85 8.03
C THR A 224 21.91 -12.95 7.98
N PRO A 225 23.00 -13.29 8.70
CA PRO A 225 24.27 -12.59 8.54
C PRO A 225 24.79 -12.77 7.10
N PRO A 226 25.41 -11.73 6.52
CA PRO A 226 26.03 -11.81 5.20
C PRO A 226 27.31 -12.65 5.26
N LYS A 227 27.66 -13.30 4.15
CA LYS A 227 28.97 -13.95 4.03
C LYS A 227 30.12 -12.93 4.09
N TYR A 228 29.90 -11.77 3.49
CA TYR A 228 30.79 -10.61 3.51
C TYR A 228 29.94 -9.35 3.64
N GLY A 229 30.26 -8.47 4.59
CA GLY A 229 29.55 -7.21 4.76
C GLY A 229 29.37 -6.82 6.22
N ILE A 230 28.23 -6.17 6.52
CA ILE A 230 27.97 -5.54 7.81
C ILE A 230 26.74 -6.16 8.44
N VAL A 231 26.84 -6.42 9.75
CA VAL A 231 25.72 -6.79 10.60
C VAL A 231 25.69 -5.87 11.80
N ILE A 232 24.48 -5.44 12.17
CA ILE A 232 24.24 -4.73 13.43
C ILE A 232 23.32 -5.60 14.28
N TYR A 233 23.68 -5.74 15.54
CA TYR A 233 22.90 -6.44 16.55
C TYR A 233 22.34 -5.43 17.55
N ASN A 234 21.16 -5.73 18.11
CA ASN A 234 20.69 -5.03 19.31
C ASN A 234 21.31 -5.61 20.60
N ASP A 235 20.98 -5.02 21.73
CA ASP A 235 21.39 -5.44 23.08
C ASP A 235 21.01 -6.90 23.41
N LYS A 236 19.90 -7.38 22.84
CA LYS A 236 19.42 -8.77 22.93
C LYS A 236 20.13 -9.73 21.97
N LYS A 237 21.14 -9.27 21.22
CA LYS A 237 21.89 -10.03 20.21
C LYS A 237 21.07 -10.50 19.02
N GLU A 238 19.97 -9.81 18.74
CA GLU A 238 19.16 -10.02 17.54
C GLU A 238 19.70 -9.15 16.40
N ILE A 239 19.75 -9.67 15.19
CA ILE A 239 20.21 -8.91 14.02
C ILE A 239 19.19 -7.82 13.70
N THR A 240 19.54 -6.54 13.81
CA THR A 240 18.66 -5.44 13.41
C THR A 240 18.94 -4.97 11.99
N PHE A 241 20.16 -5.19 11.51
CA PHE A 241 20.59 -4.91 10.14
C PHE A 241 21.52 -6.00 9.60
N SER A 242 21.31 -6.37 8.34
CA SER A 242 22.20 -7.22 7.56
C SER A 242 22.36 -6.63 6.17
N SER A 243 23.61 -6.49 5.72
CA SER A 243 23.90 -5.95 4.39
C SER A 243 23.42 -6.83 3.23
N ASN A 244 22.91 -8.05 3.48
CA ASN A 244 22.25 -8.85 2.43
C ASN A 244 20.97 -8.17 1.91
N TYR A 245 20.30 -7.35 2.73
CA TYR A 245 18.97 -6.85 2.43
C TYR A 245 18.96 -5.33 2.37
N LYS A 246 18.38 -4.78 1.30
CA LYS A 246 18.14 -3.34 1.20
C LYS A 246 16.95 -2.95 2.09
N PRO A 247 17.05 -1.92 2.96
CA PRO A 247 15.92 -1.50 3.77
C PRO A 247 14.83 -0.83 2.93
N MET A 248 13.61 -0.77 3.48
CA MET A 248 12.56 0.10 2.98
C MET A 248 12.93 1.56 3.30
N LYS A 249 13.31 2.32 2.27
CA LYS A 249 13.70 3.73 2.39
C LYS A 249 12.50 4.65 2.57
N LEU A 250 12.75 5.84 3.09
CA LEU A 250 11.74 6.89 3.20
C LEU A 250 11.22 7.30 1.83
N GLY A 251 9.94 7.03 1.60
CA GLY A 251 9.16 7.53 0.50
C GLY A 251 8.52 8.89 0.75
N GLU A 252 7.44 9.14 0.02
CA GLU A 252 6.65 10.36 0.12
C GLU A 252 5.16 10.01 0.19
N THR A 253 4.42 10.77 1.00
CA THR A 253 2.95 10.75 1.01
C THR A 253 2.45 11.94 0.20
N THR A 254 1.48 11.72 -0.68
CA THR A 254 0.85 12.80 -1.46
C THR A 254 -0.66 12.59 -1.55
N ARG A 255 -1.42 13.68 -1.69
CA ARG A 255 -2.87 13.63 -1.82
C ARG A 255 -3.25 13.16 -3.23
N PHE A 256 -4.06 12.12 -3.32
CA PHE A 256 -4.63 11.62 -4.55
C PHE A 256 -6.10 12.03 -4.69
N SER A 257 -6.50 12.37 -5.91
CA SER A 257 -7.90 12.55 -6.32
C SER A 257 -8.14 11.86 -7.65
N ASN A 258 -9.25 11.15 -7.84
CA ASN A 258 -9.58 10.61 -9.18
C ASN A 258 -9.77 11.69 -10.26
N ARG A 259 -10.04 12.95 -9.88
CA ARG A 259 -10.20 14.07 -10.82
C ARG A 259 -8.87 14.61 -11.33
N ASN A 260 -7.91 14.73 -10.43
CA ASN A 260 -6.64 15.42 -10.69
C ASN A 260 -5.42 14.49 -10.69
N GLY A 261 -5.58 13.25 -10.26
CA GLY A 261 -4.48 12.34 -9.96
C GLY A 261 -3.74 12.72 -8.67
N ALA A 262 -2.47 12.34 -8.62
CA ALA A 262 -1.50 12.82 -7.63
C ALA A 262 -0.15 13.08 -8.30
N SER A 263 0.65 13.97 -7.72
CA SER A 263 2.05 14.14 -8.09
C SER A 263 2.92 14.00 -6.85
N PHE A 264 4.00 13.24 -6.96
CA PHE A 264 5.05 13.20 -5.95
C PHE A 264 6.03 14.35 -6.21
N SER A 265 6.39 15.12 -5.19
CA SER A 265 7.28 16.26 -5.32
C SER A 265 8.76 15.89 -5.18
N LYS A 266 9.05 14.80 -4.48
CA LYS A 266 10.40 14.32 -4.18
C LYS A 266 10.79 13.12 -5.03
N LEU A 267 9.81 12.29 -5.41
CA LEU A 267 10.05 11.07 -6.19
C LEU A 267 10.00 11.37 -7.69
N LYS A 268 11.02 10.91 -8.43
CA LYS A 268 11.13 11.06 -9.88
C LYS A 268 10.39 9.93 -10.60
N LYS A 269 10.62 8.68 -10.19
CA LYS A 269 9.93 7.49 -10.70
C LYS A 269 9.31 6.73 -9.52
N PRO A 270 8.20 7.23 -8.96
CA PRO A 270 7.54 6.58 -7.85
C PRO A 270 7.03 5.18 -8.21
N MET A 271 7.14 4.26 -7.25
CA MET A 271 6.39 3.01 -7.15
C MET A 271 5.36 3.19 -6.03
N ILE A 272 4.15 2.66 -6.20
CA ILE A 272 3.07 2.80 -5.22
C ILE A 272 2.46 1.45 -4.87
N ILE A 273 1.68 1.44 -3.80
CA ILE A 273 0.96 0.25 -3.33
C ILE A 273 -0.28 0.04 -4.20
N PRO A 274 -0.49 -1.18 -4.73
CA PRO A 274 -1.60 -1.47 -5.63
C PRO A 274 -2.90 -1.90 -4.93
N ASP A 275 -2.92 -1.96 -3.59
CA ASP A 275 -3.97 -2.60 -2.78
C ASP A 275 -5.27 -1.80 -2.66
N ALA A 276 -5.31 -0.55 -3.10
CA ALA A 276 -6.53 0.23 -3.06
C ALA A 276 -7.52 -0.26 -4.13
N GLN A 277 -8.66 -0.77 -3.68
CA GLN A 277 -9.68 -1.40 -4.52
C GLN A 277 -10.86 -0.46 -4.73
N PHE A 278 -10.99 0.11 -5.92
CA PHE A 278 -12.16 0.92 -6.28
C PHE A 278 -12.96 0.28 -7.41
N VAL A 279 -14.25 0.57 -7.43
CA VAL A 279 -15.15 0.20 -8.51
C VAL A 279 -15.72 1.46 -9.14
N ASN A 280 -15.72 1.46 -10.46
CA ASN A 280 -16.36 2.46 -11.30
C ASN A 280 -17.53 1.82 -12.03
N TRP A 281 -18.38 2.63 -12.65
CA TRP A 281 -19.46 2.12 -13.49
C TRP A 281 -19.70 3.01 -14.70
N ARG A 282 -20.23 2.40 -15.77
CA ARG A 282 -20.56 3.06 -17.03
C ARG A 282 -21.92 2.58 -17.51
N ILE A 283 -22.70 3.49 -18.10
CA ILE A 283 -23.96 3.13 -18.77
C ILE A 283 -23.64 2.50 -20.12
N GLN A 284 -24.28 1.38 -20.43
CA GLN A 284 -24.22 0.70 -21.72
C GLN A 284 -25.59 0.71 -22.41
N GLY A 285 -25.57 0.71 -23.75
CA GLY A 285 -26.78 0.62 -24.57
C GLY A 285 -27.49 1.95 -24.78
N SER A 286 -28.31 2.02 -25.82
CA SER A 286 -29.05 3.24 -26.20
C SER A 286 -30.16 3.61 -25.20
N ASN A 287 -30.66 2.64 -24.44
CA ASN A 287 -31.82 2.80 -23.56
C ASN A 287 -31.45 3.15 -22.10
N ARG A 288 -30.15 3.27 -21.78
CA ARG A 288 -29.62 3.58 -20.43
C ARG A 288 -29.98 2.60 -19.31
N ASP A 289 -30.50 1.45 -19.68
CA ASP A 289 -31.01 0.45 -18.75
C ASP A 289 -29.92 -0.50 -18.23
N ASP A 290 -28.78 -0.62 -18.92
CA ASP A 290 -27.68 -1.51 -18.53
C ASP A 290 -26.50 -0.72 -17.96
N VAL A 291 -25.98 -1.18 -16.82
CA VAL A 291 -24.80 -0.61 -16.15
C VAL A 291 -23.71 -1.67 -16.11
N ILE A 292 -22.54 -1.33 -16.64
CA ILE A 292 -21.32 -2.13 -16.48
C ILE A 292 -20.53 -1.59 -15.30
N TYR A 293 -20.18 -2.47 -14.36
CA TYR A 293 -19.24 -2.21 -13.27
C TYR A 293 -17.83 -2.58 -13.69
N MET A 294 -16.88 -1.71 -13.38
CA MET A 294 -15.48 -1.77 -13.79
C MET A 294 -14.60 -1.82 -12.55
N ARG A 295 -13.67 -2.77 -12.52
CA ARG A 295 -12.54 -2.73 -11.58
C ARG A 295 -11.59 -1.64 -12.06
N THR A 296 -11.02 -0.93 -11.12
CA THR A 296 -10.10 0.17 -11.43
C THR A 296 -8.77 0.01 -10.71
N GLY A 297 -7.82 0.87 -11.02
CA GLY A 297 -6.52 0.91 -10.37
C GLY A 297 -5.74 2.15 -10.73
N PHE A 298 -4.43 2.10 -10.54
CA PHE A 298 -3.54 3.24 -10.77
C PHE A 298 -2.70 3.06 -12.02
N GLY A 299 -2.27 4.16 -12.61
CA GLY A 299 -1.22 4.19 -13.63
C GLY A 299 -0.33 5.42 -13.46
N PHE A 300 0.74 5.49 -14.25
CA PHE A 300 1.65 6.64 -14.27
C PHE A 300 1.61 7.35 -15.63
N ARG A 301 1.45 8.67 -15.61
CA ARG A 301 1.43 9.50 -16.83
C ARG A 301 2.84 9.71 -17.35
N ASN A 302 3.05 9.46 -18.64
CA ASN A 302 4.29 9.77 -19.39
C ASN A 302 5.59 9.29 -18.71
N ASP A 303 5.54 8.14 -18.02
CA ASP A 303 6.65 7.61 -17.21
C ASP A 303 7.20 8.61 -16.17
N GLY A 304 6.38 9.56 -15.73
CA GLY A 304 6.74 10.55 -14.73
C GLY A 304 6.37 10.14 -13.30
N ASN A 305 6.25 11.18 -12.47
CA ASN A 305 5.85 11.13 -11.06
C ASN A 305 4.36 11.39 -10.81
N ASN A 306 3.56 11.46 -11.88
CA ASN A 306 2.13 11.72 -11.83
C ASN A 306 1.34 10.42 -11.87
N VAL A 307 0.61 10.13 -10.80
CA VAL A 307 -0.31 9.00 -10.70
C VAL A 307 -1.68 9.42 -11.23
N TYR A 308 -2.31 8.54 -11.98
CA TYR A 308 -3.71 8.65 -12.36
C TYR A 308 -4.45 7.35 -12.03
N TRP A 309 -5.76 7.38 -12.23
CA TRP A 309 -6.65 6.24 -12.06
C TRP A 309 -7.52 6.07 -13.29
N ASP A 310 -7.81 4.82 -13.64
CA ASP A 310 -8.69 4.45 -14.75
C ASP A 310 -9.16 2.99 -14.58
N ASP A 311 -9.99 2.52 -15.51
CA ASP A 311 -10.56 1.18 -15.51
C ASP A 311 -9.57 0.13 -15.99
N ILE A 312 -9.66 -1.07 -15.41
CA ILE A 312 -8.84 -2.25 -15.74
C ILE A 312 -9.67 -3.24 -16.54
N TYR A 313 -10.76 -3.74 -15.97
CA TYR A 313 -11.64 -4.73 -16.62
C TYR A 313 -13.07 -4.64 -16.08
N SER A 314 -14.03 -5.14 -16.85
CA SER A 314 -15.42 -5.26 -16.42
C SER A 314 -15.61 -6.39 -15.40
N ILE A 315 -16.22 -6.08 -14.27
CA ILE A 315 -16.58 -7.05 -13.23
C ILE A 315 -17.88 -7.75 -13.64
N ARG A 316 -18.93 -6.98 -13.93
CA ARG A 316 -20.29 -7.46 -14.22
C ARG A 316 -21.13 -6.38 -14.92
N SER A 317 -22.21 -6.80 -15.58
CA SER A 317 -23.28 -5.92 -16.08
C SER A 317 -24.60 -6.25 -15.38
N GLU A 318 -25.36 -5.22 -15.00
CA GLU A 318 -26.68 -5.36 -14.36
C GLU A 318 -27.66 -4.27 -14.85
N TYR A 319 -28.96 -4.50 -14.69
CA TYR A 319 -29.99 -3.51 -15.02
C TYR A 319 -29.94 -2.34 -14.02
N GLY A 320 -29.59 -1.14 -14.48
CA GLY A 320 -29.54 0.08 -13.65
C GLY A 320 -30.87 0.81 -13.52
N GLY A 321 -31.88 0.43 -14.29
CA GLY A 321 -33.15 1.18 -14.37
C GLY A 321 -33.03 2.50 -15.11
N PRO A 322 -34.16 3.23 -15.26
CA PRO A 322 -34.24 4.42 -16.13
C PRO A 322 -33.38 5.61 -15.69
N TRP A 323 -32.81 5.57 -14.47
CA TRP A 323 -31.96 6.60 -13.90
C TRP A 323 -30.47 6.19 -13.82
N GLY A 324 -30.12 4.99 -14.28
CA GLY A 324 -28.80 4.39 -14.10
C GLY A 324 -28.55 3.92 -12.66
N ALA A 325 -27.32 3.44 -12.38
CA ALA A 325 -26.93 3.04 -11.04
C ALA A 325 -27.09 4.22 -10.07
N ASN A 326 -28.07 4.10 -9.18
CA ASN A 326 -28.19 4.98 -8.02
C ASN A 326 -26.96 4.69 -7.13
N GLY A 327 -26.34 5.70 -6.49
CA GLY A 327 -25.16 5.47 -5.62
C GLY A 327 -23.77 5.75 -6.21
N GLY A 328 -23.66 6.71 -7.13
CA GLY A 328 -22.40 7.13 -7.76
C GLY A 328 -21.35 7.76 -6.82
N ASN A 329 -20.90 7.06 -5.77
CA ASN A 329 -19.72 7.47 -4.99
C ASN A 329 -18.39 6.99 -5.58
N ALA A 330 -18.42 6.25 -6.70
CA ALA A 330 -17.25 6.06 -7.58
C ALA A 330 -16.59 7.39 -8.02
N PHE A 331 -17.30 8.52 -7.91
CA PHE A 331 -16.83 9.82 -8.39
C PHE A 331 -16.05 10.67 -7.38
N LYS A 332 -15.95 10.28 -6.10
CA LYS A 332 -15.17 11.02 -5.09
C LYS A 332 -14.15 10.12 -4.41
N ILE A 333 -13.10 9.78 -5.14
CA ILE A 333 -11.93 9.11 -4.57
C ILE A 333 -10.94 10.20 -4.20
N GLU A 334 -10.80 10.48 -2.91
CA GLU A 334 -9.80 11.42 -2.39
C GLU A 334 -9.16 10.85 -1.13
N PHE A 335 -7.87 10.59 -1.15
CA PHE A 335 -7.14 10.02 0.00
C PHE A 335 -5.65 10.23 -0.23
N ASP A 336 -4.83 9.98 0.78
CA ASP A 336 -3.39 10.09 0.63
C ASP A 336 -2.82 8.76 0.11
N ILE A 337 -1.86 8.80 -0.82
CA ILE A 337 -1.10 7.63 -1.28
C ILE A 337 0.34 7.73 -0.81
N TYR A 338 0.99 6.57 -0.63
CA TYR A 338 2.40 6.48 -0.31
C TYR A 338 3.17 5.88 -1.48
N GLY A 339 4.32 6.46 -1.80
CA GLY A 339 5.21 5.96 -2.85
C GLY A 339 6.67 5.92 -2.42
N ILE A 340 7.45 5.07 -3.06
CA ILE A 340 8.91 4.95 -2.91
C ILE A 340 9.60 5.16 -4.26
N GLU A 341 10.89 5.49 -4.29
CA GLU A 341 11.62 5.72 -5.54
C GLU A 341 12.04 4.40 -6.21
N LEU A 342 11.74 4.24 -7.50
CA LEU A 342 12.11 3.05 -8.27
C LEU A 342 13.64 2.85 -8.36
N SER A 343 14.39 3.93 -8.58
CA SER A 343 15.85 3.87 -8.75
C SER A 343 16.59 3.44 -7.48
N ASP A 344 15.92 3.43 -6.32
CA ASP A 344 16.49 2.84 -5.12
C ASP A 344 16.60 1.32 -5.22
N TYR A 345 15.81 0.66 -6.05
CA TYR A 345 15.73 -0.82 -6.08
C TYR A 345 16.10 -1.43 -7.42
N PHE A 346 16.21 -0.64 -8.49
CA PHE A 346 16.57 -1.12 -9.83
C PHE A 346 17.61 -0.24 -10.50
N ASN A 347 18.60 -0.84 -11.17
CA ASN A 347 19.62 -0.12 -11.92
C ASN A 347 19.04 0.37 -13.25
N ILE A 348 18.54 1.61 -13.28
CA ILE A 348 17.82 2.20 -14.42
C ILE A 348 18.28 3.61 -14.76
#